data_AF-A0ABD2HL15-F1
#
_entry.id   AF-A0ABD2HL15-F1
#
_cell.length_a   1.000
_cell.length_b   1.000
_cell.length_c   1.000
_cell.angle_alpha   90.00
_cell.angle_beta   90.00
_cell.angle_gamma   90.00
#
_symmetry.space_group_name_H-M   'P 1'
#
loop_
_entity.id
_entity.type
_entity.pdbx_description
1 polymer ?
#
loop_
_entity_poly.entity_id
_entity_poly.type
_entity_poly.pdbx_seq_one_letter_code
_entity_poly.pdbx_strand_id
1 'polypeptide(L)'
;MLSFSSPPLFHLSVLLFLSSCCPQMASMGKLEVTMIRGWNLKGDLIGRTESYAKIMYGSFHARTHMIRSNNPRWNSYYNLGEVDTHLGLLVEVWDEDVNFDDRLGSCVVYLRQGTNRYSCPANEGRFEFQYTLT
;
A
#
# COMPACT_ATOMS: atom_id res chain seq x y z
N MET A 1 -26.54 3.38 74.93
CA MET A 1 -26.49 3.88 73.54
C MET A 1 -25.04 4.00 73.16
N LEU A 2 -24.53 3.10 72.33
CA LEU A 2 -23.18 3.16 71.78
C LEU A 2 -23.36 3.09 70.26
N SER A 3 -23.14 4.21 69.57
CA SER A 3 -23.05 4.24 68.11
C SER A 3 -21.71 4.87 67.76
N PHE A 4 -20.82 4.00 67.27
CA PHE A 4 -19.46 4.31 66.86
C PHE A 4 -19.42 4.84 65.42
N SER A 5 -18.47 5.75 65.24
CA SER A 5 -17.85 6.32 64.04
C SER A 5 -18.03 5.64 62.68
N SER A 6 -18.31 6.47 61.67
CA SER A 6 -18.25 6.19 60.23
C SER A 6 -16.91 5.62 59.77
N PRO A 7 -16.88 4.67 58.81
CA PRO A 7 -15.65 4.27 58.13
C PRO A 7 -15.34 5.18 56.91
N PRO A 8 -14.07 5.24 56.45
CA PRO A 8 -13.60 6.21 55.47
C PRO A 8 -13.87 5.77 54.02
N LEU A 9 -13.96 6.77 53.14
CA LEU A 9 -14.02 6.66 51.68
C LEU A 9 -12.80 5.92 51.12
N PHE A 10 -13.02 4.81 50.43
CA PHE A 10 -12.00 4.16 49.59
C PHE A 10 -12.51 4.02 48.15
N HIS A 11 -11.77 4.71 47.26
CA HIS A 11 -11.54 4.38 45.85
C HIS A 11 -12.72 3.94 44.99
N LEU A 12 -13.41 4.91 44.38
CA LEU A 12 -14.14 4.70 43.13
C LEU A 12 -13.28 5.18 41.95
N SER A 13 -12.23 4.44 41.63
CA SER A 13 -11.42 4.70 40.43
C SER A 13 -11.10 3.41 39.68
N VAL A 14 -12.13 2.63 39.30
CA VAL A 14 -12.01 1.63 38.22
C VAL A 14 -13.38 1.42 37.53
N LEU A 15 -13.90 2.44 36.85
CA LEU A 15 -15.02 2.29 35.90
C LEU A 15 -14.69 2.98 34.54
N LEU A 16 -13.41 2.95 34.15
CA LEU A 16 -12.95 3.48 32.85
C LEU A 16 -12.10 2.46 32.06
N PHE A 17 -12.22 1.16 32.35
CA PHE A 17 -11.35 0.14 31.75
C PHE A 17 -12.07 -1.01 31.02
N LEU A 18 -13.28 -0.80 30.50
CA LEU A 18 -13.93 -1.80 29.62
C LEU A 18 -14.63 -1.18 28.40
N SER A 19 -13.96 -0.26 27.70
CA SER A 19 -14.42 0.15 26.36
C SER A 19 -13.29 0.47 25.37
N SER A 20 -12.05 0.10 25.69
CA SER A 20 -10.95 0.14 24.73
C SER A 20 -10.98 -1.12 23.87
N CYS A 21 -12.06 -1.36 23.13
CA CYS A 21 -11.87 -2.06 21.86
C CYS A 21 -10.91 -1.15 21.08
N CYS A 22 -9.66 -1.57 20.96
CA CYS A 22 -8.59 -0.70 20.49
C CYS A 22 -8.85 -0.36 19.02
N PRO A 23 -9.18 0.90 18.66
CA PRO A 23 -9.40 1.26 17.25
C PRO A 23 -8.15 1.02 16.39
N GLN A 24 -6.97 0.89 17.01
CA GLN A 24 -5.69 0.64 16.36
C GLN A 24 -5.53 -0.77 15.76
N MET A 25 -6.31 -1.77 16.23
CA MET A 25 -6.34 -3.09 15.59
C MET A 25 -7.30 -3.15 14.41
N ALA A 26 -8.31 -2.26 14.38
CA ALA A 26 -9.27 -2.20 13.27
C ALA A 26 -8.63 -1.68 11.97
N SER A 27 -7.40 -1.18 12.03
CA SER A 27 -6.67 -0.61 10.90
C SER A 27 -5.46 -1.42 10.45
N MET A 28 -5.28 -2.65 10.95
CA MET A 28 -4.22 -3.54 10.48
C MET A 28 -4.80 -4.58 9.52
N GLY A 29 -4.01 -5.00 8.54
CA GLY A 29 -4.35 -6.16 7.71
C GLY A 29 -3.17 -6.64 6.88
N LYS A 30 -3.25 -7.86 6.37
CA LYS A 30 -2.19 -8.44 5.55
C LYS A 30 -2.33 -8.00 4.10
N LEU A 31 -1.29 -7.37 3.55
CA LEU A 31 -1.28 -6.83 2.20
C LEU A 31 -0.37 -7.64 1.26
N GLU A 32 -0.94 -8.06 0.13
CA GLU A 32 -0.23 -8.70 -0.97
C GLU A 32 -0.47 -7.91 -2.26
N VAL A 33 0.58 -7.59 -3.01
CA VAL A 33 0.51 -6.77 -4.24
C VAL A 33 1.09 -7.56 -5.40
N THR A 34 0.39 -7.55 -6.54
CA THR A 34 0.86 -8.12 -7.80
C THR A 34 0.90 -7.04 -8.89
N MET A 35 2.10 -6.74 -9.38
CA MET A 35 2.29 -5.94 -10.59
C MET A 35 2.08 -6.81 -11.82
N ILE A 36 1.10 -6.46 -12.66
CA ILE A 36 0.65 -7.37 -13.72
C ILE A 36 1.28 -6.98 -15.05
N ARG A 37 0.91 -5.80 -15.59
CA ARG A 37 1.32 -5.40 -16.94
C ARG A 37 1.20 -3.89 -17.18
N GLY A 38 1.88 -3.43 -18.21
CA GLY A 38 1.67 -2.15 -18.87
C GLY A 38 1.21 -2.36 -20.31
N TRP A 39 0.60 -1.35 -20.91
CA TRP A 39 0.32 -1.34 -22.33
C TRP A 39 0.37 0.07 -22.91
N ASN A 40 0.83 0.15 -24.16
CA ASN A 40 1.08 1.38 -24.89
C ASN A 40 1.96 2.37 -24.10
N LEU A 41 2.93 1.86 -23.34
CA LEU A 41 3.90 2.69 -22.65
C LEU A 41 4.91 3.27 -23.64
N LYS A 42 5.35 4.50 -23.37
CA LYS A 42 6.38 5.20 -24.13
C LYS A 42 7.17 6.10 -23.17
N GLY A 43 8.48 5.89 -23.09
CA GLY A 43 9.41 6.78 -22.38
C GLY A 43 10.46 7.34 -23.33
N ASP A 44 11.14 6.46 -24.05
CA ASP A 44 12.01 6.87 -25.16
C ASP A 44 11.29 7.57 -26.33
N LEU A 45 11.93 8.58 -26.94
CA LEU A 45 11.53 9.09 -28.26
C LEU A 45 11.68 8.01 -29.35
N ILE A 46 12.82 7.32 -29.36
CA ILE A 46 13.19 6.29 -30.35
C ILE A 46 13.50 5.00 -29.61
N GLY A 47 12.88 3.89 -30.01
CA GLY A 47 13.10 2.59 -29.38
C GLY A 47 11.88 2.08 -28.63
N ARG A 48 12.08 0.93 -27.98
CA ARG A 48 11.11 0.31 -27.07
C ARG A 48 11.50 0.63 -25.65
N THR A 49 10.54 1.04 -24.84
CA THR A 49 10.66 1.33 -23.41
C THR A 49 11.19 0.14 -22.60
N GLU A 50 12.10 0.43 -21.68
CA GLU A 50 12.78 -0.39 -20.68
C GLU A 50 12.07 -0.26 -19.32
N SER A 51 10.80 -0.65 -19.30
CA SER A 51 9.94 -0.33 -18.16
C SER A 51 10.12 -1.24 -16.94
N TYR A 52 10.07 -0.64 -15.74
CA TYR A 52 9.92 -1.32 -14.46
C TYR A 52 8.94 -0.58 -13.54
N ALA A 53 8.34 -1.28 -12.58
CA ALA A 53 7.42 -0.68 -11.61
C ALA A 53 8.02 -0.61 -10.21
N LYS A 54 7.74 0.47 -9.47
CA LYS A 54 8.06 0.65 -8.06
C LYS A 54 6.78 0.55 -7.22
N ILE A 55 6.85 -0.19 -6.11
CA ILE A 55 5.78 -0.35 -5.13
C ILE A 55 6.26 0.25 -3.81
N MET A 56 5.50 1.19 -3.26
CA MET A 56 5.84 1.91 -2.04
C MET A 56 4.65 1.93 -1.08
N TYR A 57 4.87 1.50 0.16
CA TYR A 57 3.85 1.48 1.21
C TYR A 57 4.49 1.64 2.59
N GLY A 58 4.36 2.80 3.24
CA GLY A 58 5.08 3.08 4.47
C GLY A 58 6.60 2.98 4.26
N SER A 59 7.27 2.10 5.02
CA SER A 59 8.70 1.79 4.85
C SER A 59 8.99 0.68 3.84
N PHE A 60 7.97 0.05 3.28
CA PHE A 60 8.15 -0.98 2.25
C PHE A 60 8.44 -0.33 0.90
N HIS A 61 9.52 -0.77 0.26
CA HIS A 61 9.89 -0.38 -1.09
C HIS A 61 10.32 -1.61 -1.88
N ALA A 62 9.74 -1.82 -3.06
CA ALA A 62 10.14 -2.88 -3.97
C ALA A 62 10.10 -2.39 -5.43
N ARG A 63 10.87 -3.04 -6.31
CA ARG A 63 10.80 -2.83 -7.75
C ARG A 63 10.70 -4.15 -8.52
N THR A 64 10.04 -4.12 -9.67
CA THR A 64 10.04 -5.26 -10.62
C THR A 64 11.38 -5.34 -11.35
N HIS A 65 11.62 -6.47 -12.03
CA HIS A 65 12.63 -6.49 -13.08
C HIS A 65 12.20 -5.56 -14.22
N MET A 66 13.18 -5.01 -14.92
CA MET A 66 12.96 -4.23 -16.14
C MET A 66 12.58 -5.15 -17.30
N ILE A 67 11.64 -4.71 -18.13
CA ILE A 67 11.26 -5.38 -19.37
C ILE A 67 11.31 -4.37 -20.52
N ARG A 68 12.10 -4.69 -21.55
CA ARG A 68 12.17 -3.91 -22.80
C ARG A 68 10.98 -4.19 -23.73
N SER A 69 9.86 -3.50 -23.51
CA SER A 69 8.63 -3.58 -24.29
C SER A 69 7.70 -2.38 -23.98
N ASN A 70 6.98 -1.88 -24.99
CA ASN A 70 5.88 -0.92 -24.79
C ASN A 70 4.64 -1.59 -24.15
N ASN A 71 4.63 -2.92 -24.04
CA ASN A 71 3.56 -3.73 -23.46
C ASN A 71 4.15 -4.77 -22.49
N PRO A 72 4.79 -4.34 -21.40
CA PRO A 72 5.47 -5.24 -20.47
C PRO A 72 4.45 -6.09 -19.69
N ARG A 73 4.83 -7.33 -19.36
CA ARG A 73 4.08 -8.19 -18.43
C ARG A 73 5.01 -8.61 -17.30
N TRP A 74 4.99 -7.88 -16.19
CA TRP A 74 5.86 -8.14 -15.05
C TRP A 74 5.43 -9.36 -14.22
N ASN A 75 4.12 -9.56 -14.05
CA ASN A 75 3.52 -10.62 -13.23
C ASN A 75 4.29 -10.88 -11.91
N SER A 76 4.69 -9.80 -11.24
CA SER A 76 5.59 -9.84 -10.08
C SER A 76 4.77 -9.70 -8.80
N TYR A 77 4.94 -10.65 -7.88
CA TYR A 77 4.20 -10.73 -6.62
C TYR A 77 5.05 -10.28 -5.43
N TYR A 78 4.44 -9.54 -4.51
CA TYR A 78 5.06 -8.99 -3.31
C TYR A 78 4.14 -9.18 -2.11
N ASN A 79 4.63 -9.84 -1.07
CA ASN A 79 3.95 -9.94 0.22
C ASN A 79 4.52 -8.87 1.16
N LEU A 80 3.68 -7.91 1.55
CA LEU A 80 4.07 -6.81 2.44
C LEU A 80 3.88 -7.16 3.93
N GLY A 81 3.21 -8.29 4.22
CA GLY A 81 2.88 -8.69 5.58
C GLY A 81 1.76 -7.84 6.17
N GLU A 82 1.74 -7.73 7.51
CA GLU A 82 0.81 -6.89 8.25
C GLU A 82 1.14 -5.41 8.07
N VAL A 83 0.16 -4.62 7.65
CA VAL A 83 0.31 -3.19 7.39
C VAL A 83 -0.78 -2.35 8.04
N ASP A 84 -0.45 -1.10 8.38
CA ASP A 84 -1.45 -0.08 8.72
C ASP A 84 -2.18 0.36 7.45
N THR A 85 -3.49 0.19 7.41
CA THR A 85 -4.38 0.41 6.26
C THR A 85 -4.71 1.87 5.97
N HIS A 86 -4.29 2.81 6.83
CA HIS A 86 -4.52 4.25 6.61
C HIS A 86 -3.57 4.88 5.57
N LEU A 87 -2.49 4.19 5.20
CA LEU A 87 -1.52 4.70 4.23
C LEU A 87 -2.01 4.50 2.80
N GLY A 88 -1.46 5.31 1.89
CA GLY A 88 -1.67 5.14 0.44
C GLY A 88 -0.65 4.17 -0.14
N LEU A 89 -1.11 3.20 -0.94
CA LEU A 89 -0.25 2.39 -1.81
C LEU A 89 0.12 3.19 -3.05
N LEU A 90 1.38 3.63 -3.10
CA LEU A 90 1.96 4.32 -4.23
C LEU A 90 2.58 3.30 -5.19
N VAL A 91 2.15 3.34 -6.43
CA VAL A 91 2.75 2.59 -7.54
C VAL A 91 3.22 3.57 -8.60
N GLU A 92 4.47 3.41 -9.02
CA GLU A 92 5.04 4.16 -10.12
C GLU A 92 5.56 3.22 -11.21
N VAL A 93 5.54 3.65 -12.46
CA VAL A 93 6.20 2.98 -13.58
C VAL A 93 7.25 3.92 -14.16
N TRP A 94 8.42 3.38 -14.45
CA TRP A 94 9.61 4.10 -14.88
C TRP A 94 10.20 3.45 -16.14
N ASP A 95 10.87 4.23 -16.97
CA ASP A 95 11.75 3.79 -18.06
C ASP A 95 13.20 3.81 -17.56
N GLU A 96 13.94 2.73 -17.73
CA GLU A 96 15.34 2.65 -17.30
C GLU A 96 16.27 3.23 -18.38
N ASP A 97 17.08 4.22 -17.98
CA ASP A 97 17.94 4.98 -18.89
C ASP A 97 19.41 4.96 -18.42
N VAL A 98 20.34 5.30 -19.32
CA VAL A 98 21.78 5.27 -18.99
C VAL A 98 22.13 6.27 -17.88
N ASN A 99 21.48 7.44 -17.86
CA ASN A 99 21.79 8.51 -16.93
C ASN A 99 20.70 8.69 -15.86
N PHE A 100 19.46 8.92 -16.30
CA PHE A 100 18.34 9.23 -15.41
C PHE A 100 17.08 8.56 -15.93
N ASP A 101 16.50 7.69 -15.12
CA ASP A 101 15.24 7.02 -15.43
C ASP A 101 14.09 8.03 -15.55
N ASP A 102 13.23 7.82 -16.54
CA ASP A 102 12.04 8.64 -16.76
C ASP A 102 10.81 8.05 -16.07
N ARG A 103 10.11 8.83 -15.24
CA ARG A 103 8.85 8.37 -14.66
C ARG A 103 7.73 8.44 -15.69
N LEU A 104 7.22 7.27 -16.06
CA LEU A 104 6.14 7.10 -17.02
C LEU A 104 4.76 7.29 -16.42
N GLY A 105 4.56 6.95 -15.15
CA GLY A 105 3.25 7.08 -14.52
C GLY A 105 3.30 6.85 -13.03
N SER A 106 2.27 7.33 -12.33
CA SER A 106 2.13 7.21 -10.89
C SER A 106 0.66 7.20 -10.48
N CYS A 107 0.31 6.36 -9.51
CA CYS A 107 -0.98 6.46 -8.83
C CYS A 107 -0.88 6.04 -7.37
N VAL A 108 -1.73 6.65 -6.55
CA VAL A 108 -1.92 6.30 -5.15
C VAL A 108 -3.32 5.72 -4.98
N VAL A 109 -3.42 4.56 -4.34
CA VAL A 109 -4.70 3.93 -3.99
C VAL A 109 -4.76 3.67 -2.49
N TYR A 110 -5.94 3.88 -1.91
CA TYR A 110 -6.18 3.56 -0.50
C TYR A 110 -6.76 2.15 -0.39
N LEU A 111 -6.30 1.42 0.63
CA LEU A 111 -6.64 0.00 0.76
C LEU A 111 -8.12 -0.20 1.11
N ARG A 112 -8.70 -1.25 0.54
CA ARG A 112 -10.04 -1.76 0.84
C ARG A 112 -9.93 -3.26 1.06
N GLN A 113 -10.71 -3.79 1.98
CA GLN A 113 -10.75 -5.23 2.25
C GLN A 113 -11.00 -6.03 0.97
N GLY A 114 -10.34 -7.18 0.83
CA GLY A 114 -10.47 -8.09 -0.30
C GLY A 114 -9.51 -7.82 -1.45
N THR A 115 -9.78 -8.47 -2.59
CA THR A 115 -8.96 -8.35 -3.79
C THR A 115 -9.45 -7.21 -4.68
N ASN A 116 -8.56 -6.25 -4.93
CA ASN A 116 -8.86 -5.05 -5.70
C ASN A 116 -7.86 -4.90 -6.85
N ARG A 117 -8.37 -4.63 -8.05
CA ARG A 117 -7.57 -4.48 -9.27
C ARG A 117 -7.69 -3.05 -9.79
N TYR A 118 -6.56 -2.44 -10.10
CA TYR A 118 -6.48 -1.06 -10.57
C TYR A 118 -5.77 -0.97 -11.92
N SER A 119 -6.29 -0.09 -12.77
CA SER A 119 -5.60 0.37 -13.97
C SER A 119 -5.34 1.86 -13.84
N CYS A 120 -4.07 2.25 -13.84
CA CYS A 120 -3.63 3.62 -13.67
C CYS A 120 -3.10 4.21 -14.99
N PRO A 121 -3.30 5.52 -15.21
CA PRO A 121 -2.73 6.19 -16.38
C PRO A 121 -1.21 6.31 -16.27
N ALA A 122 -0.56 6.25 -17.42
CA ALA A 122 0.80 6.73 -17.63
C ALA A 122 0.78 7.94 -18.60
N ASN A 123 1.90 8.61 -18.79
CA ASN A 123 2.07 9.70 -19.77
C ASN A 123 1.61 9.23 -21.15
N GLU A 124 2.00 8.02 -21.52
CA GLU A 124 1.41 7.25 -22.62
C GLU A 124 0.98 5.87 -22.13
N GLY A 125 -0.22 5.47 -22.54
CA GLY A 125 -0.77 4.17 -22.17
C GLY A 125 -1.21 4.08 -20.71
N ARG A 126 -1.15 2.87 -20.16
CA ARG A 126 -1.61 2.55 -18.80
C ARG A 126 -0.84 1.38 -18.21
N PHE A 127 -0.92 1.23 -16.91
CA PHE A 127 -0.43 0.05 -16.20
C PHE A 127 -1.48 -0.50 -15.24
N GLU A 128 -1.32 -1.77 -14.88
CA GLU A 128 -2.28 -2.53 -14.10
C GLU A 128 -1.59 -3.34 -13.02
N PHE A 129 -2.18 -3.27 -11.82
CA PHE A 129 -1.78 -4.03 -10.66
C PHE A 129 -3.02 -4.46 -9.87
N GLN A 130 -2.82 -5.43 -8.99
CA GLN A 130 -3.84 -5.93 -8.08
C GLN A 130 -3.25 -5.98 -6.68
N TYR A 131 -4.08 -5.79 -5.66
CA TYR A 131 -3.72 -6.17 -4.31
C TYR A 131 -4.83 -6.98 -3.65
N THR A 132 -4.46 -7.73 -2.61
CA THR A 132 -5.40 -8.37 -1.68
C THR A 132 -5.08 -7.87 -0.28
N LEU A 133 -6.12 -7.39 0.41
CA LEU A 133 -6.07 -7.09 1.85
C LEU A 133 -6.95 -8.11 2.60
N THR A 134 -6.36 -8.86 3.53
CA THR A 134 -7.08 -9.80 4.40
C THR A 134 -6.99 -9.38 5.86
#